data_AF-K2CKT9-F1
#
_entry.id   AF-K2CKT9-F1
#
_cell.length_a   1.000
_cell.length_b   1.000
_cell.length_c   1.000
_cell.angle_alpha   90.00
_cell.angle_beta   90.00
_cell.angle_gamma   90.00
#
_symmetry.space_group_name_H-M   'P 1'
#
loop_
_entity.id
_entity.type
_entity.pdbx_description
1 polymer ?
#
loop_
_entity_poly.entity_id
_entity_poly.type
_entity_poly.pdbx_seq_one_letter_code
_entity_poly.pdbx_strand_id
1 'polypeptide(L)' 'GGEHTLPHSWITLFAPAQNPQIVVTVLAEESGEGSNIAAPIAKQILTEWFSKKN' A
#
# COMPACT_ATOMS: atom_id res chain seq x y z
N GLY A 1 -12.71 -14.90 6.71
CA GLY A 1 -13.73 -14.29 5.85
C GLY A 1 -15.04 -15.02 6.01
N GLY A 2 -15.97 -14.44 6.75
CA GLY A 2 -17.37 -14.88 6.82
C GLY A 2 -18.25 -13.98 5.94
N GLU A 3 -19.53 -14.30 5.81
CA GLU A 3 -20.47 -13.56 4.95
C GLU A 3 -20.61 -12.06 5.30
N HIS A 4 -20.25 -11.69 6.53
CA HIS A 4 -20.32 -10.31 7.03
C HIS A 4 -18.97 -9.60 7.16
N THR A 5 -17.87 -10.23 6.74
CA THR A 5 -16.54 -9.62 6.81
C THR A 5 -16.22 -8.93 5.50
N LEU A 6 -15.74 -7.68 5.56
CA LEU A 6 -15.23 -7.02 4.36
C LEU A 6 -14.01 -7.78 3.82
N PRO A 7 -13.73 -7.71 2.50
CA PRO A 7 -12.48 -8.21 1.96
C PRO A 7 -11.26 -7.57 2.65
N HIS A 8 -10.12 -8.27 2.69
CA HIS A 8 -8.87 -7.64 3.06
C HIS A 8 -8.47 -6.63 1.98
N SER A 9 -8.07 -5.44 2.39
CA SER A 9 -7.54 -4.43 1.48
C SER A 9 -6.04 -4.65 1.33
N TRP A 10 -5.53 -4.75 0.10
CA TRP A 10 -4.11 -4.97 -0.12
C TRP A 10 -3.60 -4.32 -1.40
N ILE A 11 -2.31 -4.02 -1.42
CA ILE A 11 -1.57 -3.60 -2.60
C ILE A 11 -0.10 -4.01 -2.47
N THR A 12 0.49 -4.46 -3.57
CA THR A 12 1.95 -4.61 -3.71
C THR A 12 2.42 -3.72 -4.84
N LEU A 13 3.47 -2.93 -4.60
CA LEU A 13 4.04 -2.02 -5.59
C LEU A 13 5.54 -1.86 -5.38
N PHE A 14 6.22 -1.35 -6.40
CA PHE A 14 7.62 -0.94 -6.33
C PHE A 14 7.78 0.47 -6.89
N ALA A 15 8.78 1.21 -6.40
CA ALA A 15 9.02 2.58 -6.83
C ALA A 15 10.51 2.99 -6.72
N PRO A 16 11.01 3.93 -7.55
CA PRO A 16 10.39 4.44 -8.79
C PRO A 16 10.29 3.38 -9.89
N ALA A 17 9.50 3.62 -10.93
CA ALA A 17 9.28 2.63 -12.00
C ALA A 17 10.56 2.33 -12.83
N GLN A 18 11.38 3.35 -13.10
CA GLN A 18 12.55 3.22 -13.98
C GLN A 18 13.80 2.66 -13.28
N ASN A 19 13.97 2.94 -11.97
CA ASN A 19 15.08 2.41 -11.17
C ASN A 19 14.59 2.07 -9.77
N PRO A 20 13.88 0.94 -9.58
CA PRO A 20 13.22 0.60 -8.32
C PRO A 20 14.18 0.61 -7.13
N GLN A 21 13.78 1.28 -6.06
CA GLN A 21 14.57 1.41 -4.83
C GLN A 21 13.89 0.76 -3.62
N ILE A 22 12.57 0.54 -3.69
CA ILE A 22 11.77 -0.06 -2.63
C ILE A 22 10.61 -0.87 -3.22
N VAL A 23 10.28 -1.98 -2.58
CA VAL A 23 9.03 -2.75 -2.77
C VAL A 23 8.21 -2.63 -1.49
N VAL A 24 6.92 -2.32 -1.62
CA VAL A 24 5.99 -2.16 -0.50
C VAL A 24 4.82 -3.10 -0.73
N THR A 25 4.48 -3.89 0.29
CA THR A 25 3.20 -4.59 0.39
C THR A 25 2.45 -4.07 1.59
N VAL A 26 1.21 -3.62 1.38
CA VAL A 26 0.27 -3.25 2.45
C VAL A 26 -0.85 -4.27 2.45
N LEU A 27 -1.18 -4.79 3.63
CA LEU A 27 -2.34 -5.64 3.88
C LEU A 27 -3.07 -5.07 5.10
N ALA A 28 -4.33 -4.70 4.94
CA ALA A 28 -5.21 -4.27 6.00
C ALA A 28 -6.38 -5.26 6.10
N GLU A 29 -6.53 -5.85 7.29
CA GLU A 29 -7.49 -6.92 7.50
C GLU A 29 -8.93 -6.38 7.45
N GLU A 30 -9.82 -7.09 6.75
CA GLU A 30 -11.26 -6.82 6.69
C GLU A 30 -11.62 -5.34 6.48
N SER A 31 -10.85 -4.67 5.62
CA SER A 31 -10.89 -3.21 5.44
C SER A 31 -11.51 -2.78 4.10
N GLY A 32 -11.93 -3.70 3.25
CA GLY A 32 -12.57 -3.40 1.97
C GLY A 32 -11.56 -3.22 0.83
N GLU A 33 -11.78 -2.23 -0.03
CA GLU A 33 -11.09 -2.11 -1.31
C GLU A 33 -9.62 -1.68 -1.19
N GLY A 34 -8.74 -2.29 -1.99
CA GLY A 34 -7.30 -1.99 -2.09
C GLY A 34 -6.99 -0.52 -2.43
N SER A 35 -7.72 0.04 -3.38
CA SER A 35 -7.55 1.42 -3.87
C SER A 35 -7.92 2.47 -2.82
N ASN A 36 -8.89 2.19 -1.95
CA ASN A 36 -9.42 3.13 -0.97
C ASN A 36 -8.65 3.11 0.35
N ILE A 37 -8.17 1.92 0.80
CA ILE A 37 -7.47 1.79 2.09
C ILE A 37 -5.96 1.56 1.90
N ALA A 38 -5.56 0.52 1.18
CA ALA A 38 -4.14 0.16 1.07
C ALA A 38 -3.31 1.15 0.23
N ALA A 39 -3.89 1.73 -0.84
CA ALA A 39 -3.14 2.64 -1.71
C ALA A 39 -2.76 3.99 -1.04
N PRO A 40 -3.63 4.67 -0.26
CA PRO A 40 -3.23 5.85 0.51
C PRO A 40 -2.12 5.56 1.53
N ILE A 41 -2.14 4.38 2.18
CA ILE A 41 -1.08 3.96 3.11
C ILE A 41 0.24 3.79 2.36
N ALA A 42 0.21 3.07 1.23
CA ALA A 42 1.40 2.88 0.41
C ALA A 42 1.95 4.23 -0.11
N LYS A 43 1.08 5.18 -0.46
CA LYS A 43 1.48 6.55 -0.82
C LYS A 43 2.22 7.26 0.32
N GLN A 44 1.72 7.19 1.55
CA GLN A 44 2.40 7.80 2.70
C GLN A 44 3.80 7.19 2.90
N ILE A 45 3.93 5.86 2.82
CA ILE A 45 5.23 5.17 2.91
C ILE A 45 6.19 5.66 1.83
N LEU A 46 5.74 5.74 0.57
CA LEU A 46 6.57 6.24 -0.52
C LEU A 46 6.96 7.71 -0.33
N THR A 47 6.02 8.57 0.08
CA THR A 47 6.30 9.98 0.37
C THR A 47 7.40 10.10 1.42
N GLU A 48 7.29 9.38 2.55
CA GLU A 48 8.29 9.41 3.61
C GLU A 48 9.64 8.85 3.14
N TRP A 49 9.63 7.74 2.39
CA TRP A 49 10.85 7.13 1.85
C TRP A 49 11.63 8.09 0.94
N PHE A 50 10.93 8.80 0.05
CA PHE A 50 11.57 9.75 -0.88
C PHE A 50 11.80 11.14 -0.29
N SER A 51 11.12 11.51 0.81
CA SER A 51 11.34 12.79 1.50
C SER A 51 12.66 12.81 2.29
N LYS A 52 13.15 11.64 2.71
CA LYS A 52 14.43 11.49 3.44
C LYS A 52 15.69 11.62 2.57
N LYS A 53 15.55 11.83 1.25
CA LYS A 53 16.66 12.26 0.39
C LYS A 53 16.82 13.78 0.48
N ASN A 54 17.32 14.27 1.61
CA ASN A 54 17.92 15.59 1.77
C ASN A 54 19.05 15.49 2.79
#